data_AF-A0A5A7NA49-F1
#
_entry.id   AF-A0A5A7NA49-F1
#
_cell.length_a   1.000
_cell.length_b   1.000
_cell.length_c   1.000
_cell.angle_alpha   90.00
_cell.angle_beta   90.00
_cell.angle_gamma   90.00
#
_symmetry.space_group_name_H-M   'P 1'
#
loop_
_entity.id
_entity.type
_entity.pdbx_description
1 polymer ?
#
loop_
_entity_poly.entity_id
_entity_poly.type
_entity_poly.pdbx_seq_one_letter_code
_entity_poly.pdbx_strand_id
1 'polypeptide(L)'
;MSDEAKEANRAFLDSLWQSYEADITRLRGLDDGALSGHLANIVEAQAAAGGDMAQMAVDLKWVDALKTRHAALAALQDLAGKKDDAIAISASRLI
;
A
#
# COMPACT_ATOMS: atom_id res chain seq x y z
N MET A 1 -18.29 -25.57 -16.19
CA MET A 1 -19.16 -25.06 -15.11
C MET A 1 -20.55 -24.87 -15.68
N SER A 2 -21.60 -25.24 -14.94
CA SER A 2 -22.98 -24.89 -15.30
C SER A 2 -23.18 -23.38 -15.16
N ASP A 3 -24.26 -22.84 -15.70
CA ASP A 3 -24.55 -21.41 -15.61
C ASP A 3 -24.91 -21.02 -14.17
N GLU A 4 -25.62 -21.88 -13.43
CA GLU A 4 -25.89 -21.70 -12.00
C GLU A 4 -24.59 -21.65 -11.19
N ALA A 5 -23.62 -22.50 -11.53
CA ALA A 5 -22.31 -22.50 -10.89
C ALA A 5 -21.50 -21.23 -11.20
N LYS A 6 -21.64 -20.65 -12.40
CA LYS A 6 -20.98 -19.37 -12.74
C LYS A 6 -21.60 -18.21 -11.97
N GLU A 7 -22.92 -18.15 -11.86
CA GLU A 7 -23.63 -17.10 -11.11
C GLU A 7 -23.28 -17.16 -9.61
N ALA A 8 -23.31 -18.36 -9.02
CA ALA A 8 -22.91 -18.54 -7.62
C ALA A 8 -21.44 -18.13 -7.38
N ASN A 9 -20.53 -18.53 -8.27
CA ASN A 9 -19.12 -18.16 -8.16
C ASN A 9 -18.90 -16.65 -8.34
N ARG A 10 -19.62 -16.00 -9.26
CA ARG A 10 -19.52 -14.55 -9.47
C ARG A 10 -19.95 -13.80 -8.21
N ALA A 11 -21.13 -14.12 -7.66
CA ALA A 11 -21.61 -13.47 -6.45
C ALA A 11 -20.61 -13.61 -5.28
N PHE A 12 -20.00 -14.79 -5.14
CA PHE A 12 -18.95 -15.01 -4.15
C PHE A 12 -17.72 -14.12 -4.39
N LEU A 13 -17.16 -14.13 -5.60
CA LEU A 13 -15.99 -13.31 -5.94
C LEU A 13 -16.26 -11.81 -5.82
N ASP A 14 -17.44 -11.34 -6.22
CA ASP A 14 -17.83 -9.94 -6.11
C ASP A 14 -17.85 -9.49 -4.64
N SER A 15 -18.36 -10.32 -3.72
CA SER A 15 -18.36 -10.01 -2.29
C SER A 15 -16.96 -9.90 -1.68
N LEU A 16 -16.02 -10.76 -2.13
CA LEU A 16 -14.63 -10.69 -1.71
C LEU A 16 -13.96 -9.42 -2.24
N TRP A 17 -14.22 -9.09 -3.51
CA TRP A 17 -13.67 -7.89 -4.13
C TRP A 17 -14.18 -6.61 -3.47
N GLN A 18 -15.49 -6.53 -3.19
CA GLN A 18 -16.09 -5.39 -2.49
C GLN A 18 -15.50 -5.20 -1.08
N SER A 19 -15.26 -6.30 -0.36
CA SER A 19 -14.64 -6.23 0.97
C SER A 19 -13.20 -5.71 0.89
N TYR A 20 -12.43 -6.20 -0.10
CA TYR A 20 -11.07 -5.73 -0.36
C TYR A 20 -11.04 -4.22 -0.71
N GLU A 21 -11.89 -3.79 -1.63
CA GLU A 21 -11.98 -2.39 -2.04
C GLU A 21 -12.36 -1.46 -0.88
N ALA A 22 -13.32 -1.88 -0.04
CA ALA A 22 -13.71 -1.14 1.15
C ALA A 22 -12.54 -0.95 2.13
N ASP A 23 -11.77 -2.01 2.38
CA ASP A 23 -10.61 -1.95 3.27
C ASP A 23 -9.51 -1.05 2.73
N ILE A 24 -9.17 -1.16 1.44
CA ILE A 24 -8.15 -0.30 0.82
C ILE A 24 -8.59 1.16 0.85
N THR A 25 -9.83 1.45 0.46
CA THR A 25 -10.39 2.81 0.46
C THR A 25 -10.28 3.43 1.85
N ARG A 26 -10.71 2.70 2.88
CA ARG A 26 -10.63 3.12 4.28
C ARG A 26 -9.19 3.32 4.77
N LEU A 27 -8.30 2.36 4.53
CA LEU A 27 -6.93 2.38 5.04
C LEU A 27 -6.04 3.43 4.35
N ARG A 28 -6.34 3.74 3.07
CA ARG A 28 -5.63 4.76 2.29
C ARG A 28 -6.28 6.15 2.38
N GLY A 29 -7.47 6.25 2.99
CA GLY A 29 -8.23 7.50 3.05
C GLY A 29 -8.61 8.00 1.66
N LEU A 30 -9.00 7.09 0.78
CA LEU A 30 -9.50 7.41 -0.56
C LEU A 30 -11.00 7.73 -0.47
N ASP A 31 -11.49 8.47 -1.46
CA ASP A 31 -12.92 8.68 -1.63
C ASP A 31 -13.63 7.37 -2.03
N ASP A 32 -14.91 7.23 -1.67
CA ASP A 32 -15.71 6.08 -2.03
C ASP A 32 -15.73 5.88 -3.57
N GLY A 33 -15.44 4.65 -4.01
CA GLY A 33 -15.38 4.31 -5.44
C GLY A 33 -14.13 4.83 -6.16
N ALA A 34 -13.19 5.46 -5.46
CA ALA A 34 -11.95 5.93 -6.09
C ALA A 34 -11.12 4.75 -6.63
N LEU A 35 -10.98 3.65 -5.87
CA LEU A 35 -10.17 2.51 -6.31
C LEU A 35 -10.72 1.86 -7.60
N SER A 36 -12.01 1.53 -7.64
CA SER A 36 -12.67 1.05 -8.86
C SER A 36 -12.59 2.05 -10.00
N GLY A 37 -12.78 3.34 -9.72
CA GLY A 37 -12.63 4.41 -10.71
C GLY A 37 -11.21 4.50 -11.31
N HIS A 38 -10.18 4.37 -10.48
CA HIS A 38 -8.80 4.33 -10.93
C HIS A 38 -8.52 3.09 -11.78
N LEU A 39 -8.99 1.92 -11.36
CA LEU A 39 -8.78 0.66 -12.07
C LEU A 39 -9.49 0.63 -13.43
N ALA A 40 -10.68 1.24 -13.52
CA ALA A 40 -11.40 1.39 -14.78
C ALA A 40 -10.67 2.28 -15.80
N ASN A 41 -9.83 3.20 -15.33
CA ASN A 41 -9.10 4.18 -16.16
C ASN A 41 -7.57 4.03 -16.00
N ILE A 42 -7.08 2.82 -15.73
CA ILE A 42 -5.69 2.59 -15.36
C ILE A 42 -4.71 2.90 -16.51
N VAL A 43 -5.16 2.74 -17.77
CA VAL A 43 -4.35 3.01 -18.95
C VAL A 43 -4.15 4.52 -19.11
N GLU A 44 -5.21 5.31 -18.92
CA GLU A 44 -5.17 6.77 -18.93
C GLU A 44 -4.30 7.31 -17.79
N ALA A 45 -4.45 6.76 -16.59
CA ALA A 45 -3.62 7.12 -15.43
C ALA A 45 -2.14 6.80 -15.67
N GLN A 46 -1.83 5.65 -16.28
CA GLN A 46 -0.47 5.30 -16.65
C GLN A 46 0.10 6.27 -17.71
N ALA A 47 -0.68 6.61 -18.72
CA ALA A 47 -0.26 7.56 -19.75
C ALA A 47 0.00 8.96 -19.17
N ALA A 48 -0.85 9.42 -18.25
CA ALA A 48 -0.68 10.69 -17.54
C ALA A 48 0.61 10.73 -16.69
N ALA A 49 1.01 9.58 -16.13
CA ALA A 49 2.27 9.42 -15.42
C ALA A 49 3.48 9.18 -16.34
N GLY A 50 3.34 9.33 -17.67
CA GLY A 50 4.43 9.10 -18.63
C GLY A 50 4.91 7.65 -18.70
N GLY A 51 4.06 6.69 -18.32
CA GLY A 51 4.40 5.27 -18.23
C GLY A 51 5.08 4.85 -16.92
N ASP A 52 5.32 5.79 -15.99
CA ASP A 52 5.90 5.48 -14.69
C ASP A 52 4.82 5.01 -13.71
N MET A 53 4.72 3.69 -13.51
CA MET A 53 3.78 3.09 -12.58
C MET A 53 4.05 3.47 -11.11
N ALA A 54 5.30 3.77 -10.75
CA ALA A 54 5.65 4.16 -9.39
C ALA A 54 5.14 5.58 -9.11
N GLN A 55 5.33 6.49 -10.07
CA GLN A 55 4.78 7.85 -9.98
C GLN A 55 3.25 7.82 -9.98
N MET A 56 2.63 7.02 -10.85
CA MET A 56 1.19 6.81 -10.88
C MET A 56 0.64 6.37 -9.50
N ALA A 57 1.32 5.44 -8.84
CA ALA A 57 0.90 4.95 -7.52
C ALA A 57 0.96 6.05 -6.43
N VAL A 58 1.89 7.01 -6.54
CA VAL A 58 1.91 8.19 -5.65
C VAL A 58 0.75 9.13 -5.99
N ASP A 59 0.56 9.44 -7.27
CA ASP A 59 -0.47 10.38 -7.74
C ASP A 59 -1.88 9.92 -7.37
N LEU A 60 -2.13 8.60 -7.47
CA LEU A 60 -3.38 7.95 -7.07
C LEU A 60 -3.48 7.65 -5.57
N LYS A 61 -2.47 8.05 -4.77
CA LYS A 61 -2.36 7.80 -3.33
C LYS A 61 -2.41 6.32 -2.93
N TRP A 62 -1.98 5.42 -3.81
CA TRP A 62 -1.85 3.99 -3.49
C TRP A 62 -0.63 3.72 -2.60
N VAL A 63 0.40 4.56 -2.71
CA VAL A 63 1.56 4.57 -1.81
C VAL A 63 1.82 5.98 -1.31
N ASP A 64 2.55 6.09 -0.19
CA ASP A 64 2.81 7.38 0.45
C ASP A 64 4.00 8.11 -0.15
N ALA A 65 5.04 7.38 -0.56
CA ALA A 65 6.26 7.95 -1.12
C ALA A 65 7.08 6.91 -1.89
N LEU A 66 7.86 7.38 -2.86
CA LEU A 66 8.93 6.61 -3.49
C LEU A 66 10.24 6.89 -2.76
N LYS A 67 10.87 5.83 -2.28
CA LYS A 67 12.15 5.90 -1.58
C LYS A 67 13.06 4.77 -2.07
N THR A 68 14.35 5.07 -2.14
CA THR A 68 15.35 3.98 -2.20
C THR A 68 15.28 3.17 -0.91
N ARG A 69 15.75 1.93 -0.96
CA ARG A 69 15.80 1.06 0.22
C ARG A 69 16.56 1.70 1.39
N HIS A 70 17.66 2.40 1.10
CA HIS A 70 18.45 3.10 2.13
C HIS A 70 17.66 4.22 2.78
N ALA A 71 16.96 5.04 1.98
CA ALA A 71 16.11 6.12 2.50
C ALA A 71 14.90 5.60 3.28
N ALA A 72 14.30 4.48 2.86
CA ALA A 72 13.21 3.84 3.61
C ALA A 72 13.70 3.30 4.97
N LEU A 73 14.87 2.65 5.00
CA LEU A 73 15.47 2.16 6.25
C LEU A 73 15.82 3.31 7.20
N ALA A 74 16.39 4.41 6.69
CA ALA A 74 16.67 5.59 7.48
C ALA A 74 15.38 6.16 8.09
N ALA A 75 14.30 6.29 7.31
CA ALA A 75 13.01 6.76 7.81
C ALA A 75 12.42 5.86 8.91
N LEU A 76 12.58 4.53 8.80
CA LEU A 76 12.17 3.60 9.85
C LEU A 76 13.02 3.74 11.12
N GLN A 77 14.32 3.94 10.97
CA GLN A 77 15.23 4.19 12.10
C GLN A 77 14.94 5.50 12.81
N ASP A 78 14.58 6.55 12.06
CA ASP A 78 14.19 7.84 12.64
C ASP A 78 12.86 7.73 13.40
N LEU A 79 11.93 6.89 12.91
CA LEU A 79 10.62 6.69 13.53
C LEU A 79 10.68 5.76 14.76
N ALA A 80 11.41 4.65 14.69
CA ALA A 80 11.38 3.57 15.68
C ALA A 80 12.68 3.44 16.50
N GLY A 81 13.69 4.27 16.23
CA GLY A 81 15.03 4.15 16.80
C GLY A 81 15.92 3.20 16.01
N LYS A 82 17.23 3.33 16.23
CA LYS A 82 18.22 2.39 15.71
C LYS A 82 18.38 1.24 16.69
N LYS A 83 18.70 0.05 16.19
CA LYS A 83 19.19 -1.02 17.06
C LYS A 83 20.49 -0.52 17.66
N ASP A 84 20.50 -0.29 18.97
CA ASP A 84 21.73 -0.08 19.70
C ASP A 84 22.54 -1.38 19.66
N ASP A 85 23.72 -1.35 19.05
CA ASP A 85 24.70 -2.44 19.17
C ASP A 85 25.29 -2.52 20.60
N ALA A 86 24.85 -1.67 21.52
CA ALA A 86 25.26 -1.63 22.91
C ALA A 86 24.47 -2.61 23.79
N ILE A 87 24.67 -3.92 23.57
CA ILE A 87 24.81 -4.83 24.71
C ILE A 87 26.31 -4.95 25.00
N ALA A 88 26.94 -3.82 25.30
CA ALA A 88 28.16 -3.79 26.07
C ALA A 88 27.74 -3.28 27.44
N ILE A 89 27.62 -4.19 28.40
CA ILE A 89 27.53 -3.86 29.82
C ILE A 89 28.84 -3.15 30.16
N SER A 90 28.91 -1.84 29.93
CA SER A 90 30.02 -1.03 30.39
C SER A 90 29.66 -0.52 31.77
N ALA A 91 30.24 -1.19 32.77
CA ALA A 91 30.34 -0.72 34.13
C ALA A 91 30.98 0.68 34.14
N SER A 92 30.15 1.72 34.19
CA SER A 92 30.61 3.06 34.60
C SER A 92 29.43 3.96 34.97
N ARG A 93 28.90 3.71 36.16
CA ARG A 93 28.47 4.79 37.04
C ARG A 93 28.79 4.39 38.47
N LEU A 94 30.04 4.67 38.84
CA LEU A 94 30.39 5.04 40.20
C LEU A 94 29.49 6.22 40.60
N ILE A 95 28.58 5.96 41.53
CA ILE A 95 28.36 6.79 42.73
C ILE A 95 28.12 5.81 43.87
#